data_AF-A0A2Z6LHJ9-F1
#
_entry.id   AF-A0A2Z6LHJ9-F1
#
_cell.length_a   1.000
_cell.length_b   1.000
_cell.length_c   1.000
_cell.angle_alpha   90.00
_cell.angle_beta   90.00
_cell.angle_gamma   90.00
#
_symmetry.space_group_name_H-M   'P 1'
#
loop_
_entity.id
_entity.type
_entity.pdbx_description
1 polymer ?
#
loop_
_entity_poly.entity_id
_entity_poly.type
_entity_poly.pdbx_seq_one_letter_code
_entity_poly.pdbx_strand_id
1 'polypeptide(L)'
;MNPSTSTSRKKKKKPTYYHDHTFINTMFSWSLQDIFNEDLYKNKVVDIDLSFKSIEHYFQSFVYPLLDDTRAQLCSCMEILSSSPYAEVVSLEQKLSHSYGRNHYVVKTDTWKNRSAGHGKELYKTLFGDVFILADFKPESVNDLTRAGKMWSFVLSAGILDEEIKEDDDDTKLMSTFKVIASKDIDIDEMGQKSLFIIFLTNITPNRRIWNALHMDGDSKLIQRILCANDVVRNLSLC
;
A
#
# COMPACT_ATOMS: atom_id res chain seq x y z
N MET A 1 8.13 20.78 56.92
CA MET A 1 7.02 20.20 56.13
C MET A 1 7.22 20.57 54.67
N ASN A 2 7.71 19.62 53.86
CA ASN A 2 7.76 19.75 52.40
C ASN A 2 7.00 18.55 51.82
N PRO A 3 5.90 18.74 51.08
CA PRO A 3 5.18 17.62 50.49
C PRO A 3 5.88 17.14 49.21
N SER A 4 6.35 15.91 49.24
CA SER A 4 6.86 15.17 48.08
C SER A 4 5.72 14.91 47.10
N THR A 5 5.72 15.58 45.94
CA THR A 5 4.79 15.29 44.85
C THR A 5 5.41 14.26 43.91
N SER A 6 5.07 12.99 44.13
CA SER A 6 5.34 11.90 43.19
C SER A 6 4.49 12.13 41.93
N THR A 7 5.12 12.58 40.84
CA THR A 7 4.47 12.65 39.53
C THR A 7 4.61 11.28 38.86
N SER A 8 3.50 10.52 38.84
CA SER A 8 3.42 9.30 38.05
C SER A 8 3.53 9.67 36.56
N ARG A 9 4.66 9.30 35.94
CA ARG A 9 4.82 9.41 34.48
C ARG A 9 3.87 8.42 33.82
N LYS A 10 2.71 8.90 33.34
CA LYS A 10 1.88 8.15 32.39
C LYS A 10 2.75 7.80 31.17
N LYS A 11 3.09 6.52 31.02
CA LYS A 11 3.73 6.01 29.81
C LYS A 11 2.79 6.33 28.64
N LYS A 12 3.21 7.24 27.76
CA LYS A 12 2.57 7.42 26.44
C LYS A 12 2.66 6.06 25.71
N LYS A 13 1.52 5.40 25.50
CA LYS A 13 1.45 4.21 24.65
C LYS A 13 1.93 4.63 23.26
N LYS A 14 2.97 3.96 22.75
CA LYS A 14 3.42 4.12 21.36
C LYS A 14 2.26 3.71 20.44
N PRO A 15 1.98 4.44 19.35
CA PRO A 15 0.93 4.03 18.41
C PRO A 15 1.28 2.65 17.85
N THR A 16 0.28 1.77 17.81
CA THR A 16 0.35 0.37 17.38
C THR A 16 0.62 0.30 15.86
N TYR A 17 1.87 0.45 15.48
CA TYR A 17 2.38 0.31 14.11
C TYR A 17 2.38 -1.15 13.58
N TYR A 18 1.83 -2.10 14.36
CA TYR A 18 1.90 -3.53 14.06
C TYR A 18 0.74 -4.04 13.17
N HIS A 19 -0.33 -3.26 12.96
CA HIS A 19 -1.56 -3.78 12.32
C HIS A 19 -1.54 -3.83 10.79
N ASP A 20 -0.82 -2.94 10.10
CA ASP A 20 -0.78 -2.98 8.63
C ASP A 20 0.18 -4.02 8.06
N HIS A 21 0.95 -4.70 8.92
CA HIS A 21 1.88 -5.76 8.52
C HIS A 21 1.17 -6.89 7.78
N THR A 22 0.05 -7.34 8.31
CA THR A 22 -0.76 -8.39 7.68
C THR A 22 -1.31 -7.95 6.33
N PHE A 23 -1.72 -6.68 6.18
CA PHE A 23 -2.23 -6.15 4.92
C PHE A 23 -1.15 -6.16 3.83
N ILE A 24 0.00 -5.56 4.12
CA ILE A 24 1.11 -5.51 3.18
C ILE A 24 1.60 -6.91 2.80
N ASN A 25 1.69 -7.83 3.77
CA ASN A 25 2.09 -9.21 3.49
C ASN A 25 1.10 -9.93 2.60
N THR A 26 -0.20 -9.74 2.82
CA THR A 26 -1.26 -10.36 2.01
C THR A 26 -1.15 -9.86 0.58
N MET A 27 -1.05 -8.54 0.38
CA MET A 27 -0.88 -7.93 -0.94
C MET A 27 0.39 -8.45 -1.64
N PHE A 28 1.52 -8.48 -0.94
CA PHE A 28 2.78 -8.99 -1.48
C PHE A 28 2.82 -10.50 -1.73
N SER A 29 1.86 -11.26 -1.18
CA SER A 29 1.76 -12.69 -1.42
C SER A 29 1.01 -13.04 -2.71
N TRP A 30 0.26 -12.10 -3.28
CA TRP A 30 -0.49 -12.33 -4.51
C TRP A 30 0.45 -12.56 -5.70
N SER A 31 0.18 -13.65 -6.42
CA SER A 31 0.73 -13.86 -7.75
C SER A 31 -0.02 -13.01 -8.79
N LEU A 32 0.48 -12.96 -10.03
CA LEU A 32 -0.29 -12.37 -11.13
C LEU A 32 -1.64 -13.08 -11.29
N GLN A 33 -1.67 -14.41 -11.20
CA GLN A 33 -2.92 -15.17 -11.29
C GLN A 33 -3.91 -14.76 -10.21
N ASP A 34 -3.46 -14.53 -8.98
CA ASP A 34 -4.32 -14.05 -7.90
C ASP A 34 -4.86 -12.65 -8.19
N ILE A 35 -4.01 -11.73 -8.70
CA ILE A 35 -4.42 -10.35 -9.02
C ILE A 35 -5.50 -10.33 -10.10
N PHE A 36 -5.35 -11.14 -11.16
CA PHE A 36 -6.30 -11.22 -12.27
C PHE A 36 -7.49 -12.16 -11.99
N ASN A 37 -7.54 -12.82 -10.83
CA ASN A 37 -8.65 -13.69 -10.46
C ASN A 37 -9.74 -12.88 -9.75
N GLU A 38 -10.79 -12.50 -10.49
CA GLU A 38 -11.98 -11.85 -9.93
C GLU A 38 -12.67 -12.68 -8.84
N ASP A 39 -12.51 -14.00 -8.87
CA ASP A 39 -13.13 -14.92 -7.92
C ASP A 39 -12.24 -15.23 -6.70
N LEU A 40 -11.06 -14.60 -6.56
CA LEU A 40 -10.09 -14.91 -5.48
C LEU A 40 -10.72 -14.89 -4.09
N TYR A 41 -11.61 -13.92 -3.84
CA TYR A 41 -12.30 -13.75 -2.57
C TYR A 41 -13.81 -13.95 -2.66
N LYS A 42 -14.36 -14.45 -3.78
CA LYS A 42 -15.81 -14.59 -4.02
C LYS A 42 -16.58 -15.25 -2.87
N ASN A 43 -16.02 -16.32 -2.31
CA ASN A 43 -16.65 -17.09 -1.23
C ASN A 43 -16.37 -16.52 0.17
N LYS A 44 -15.60 -15.44 0.26
CA LYS A 44 -15.21 -14.77 1.51
C LYS A 44 -15.78 -13.37 1.62
N VAL A 45 -16.04 -12.72 0.48
CA VAL A 45 -16.87 -11.52 0.37
C VAL A 45 -18.32 -11.98 0.51
N VAL A 46 -18.85 -11.84 1.72
CA VAL A 46 -20.29 -12.03 2.00
C VAL A 46 -20.98 -10.67 1.82
N ASP A 47 -22.24 -10.68 1.41
CA ASP A 47 -23.06 -9.46 1.38
C ASP A 47 -22.96 -8.71 2.71
N ILE A 48 -22.82 -7.39 2.63
CA ILE A 48 -22.76 -6.55 3.82
C ILE A 48 -24.17 -6.50 4.41
N ASP A 49 -24.37 -7.23 5.50
CA ASP A 49 -25.64 -7.30 6.20
C ASP A 49 -26.15 -5.91 6.61
N LEU A 50 -27.48 -5.75 6.62
CA LEU A 50 -28.14 -4.55 7.15
C LEU A 50 -28.01 -4.43 8.69
N SER A 51 -27.58 -5.49 9.36
CA SER A 51 -27.40 -5.56 10.81
C SER A 51 -26.24 -6.47 11.18
N PHE A 52 -25.48 -6.11 12.21
CA PHE A 52 -24.29 -6.85 12.62
C PHE A 52 -24.45 -7.42 14.02
N LYS A 53 -24.03 -8.67 14.23
CA LYS A 53 -24.16 -9.37 15.52
C LYS A 53 -23.26 -8.81 16.62
N SER A 54 -22.17 -8.15 16.22
CA SER A 54 -21.21 -7.51 17.13
C SER A 54 -20.38 -6.46 16.37
N ILE A 55 -19.64 -5.62 17.11
CA ILE A 55 -18.66 -4.69 16.53
C ILE A 55 -17.57 -5.45 15.77
N GLU A 56 -17.13 -6.59 16.32
CA GLU A 56 -16.16 -7.46 15.65
C GLU A 56 -16.71 -8.01 14.34
N HIS A 57 -17.96 -8.51 14.33
CA HIS A 57 -18.62 -8.95 13.11
C HIS A 57 -18.69 -7.83 12.07
N TYR A 58 -19.05 -6.61 12.49
CA TYR A 58 -19.04 -5.43 11.62
C TYR A 58 -17.68 -5.21 10.96
N PHE A 59 -16.60 -5.12 11.74
CA PHE A 59 -15.28 -4.86 11.16
C PHE A 59 -14.78 -6.00 10.27
N GLN A 60 -15.01 -7.25 10.68
CA GLN A 60 -14.59 -8.43 9.91
C GLN A 60 -15.33 -8.51 8.55
N SER A 61 -16.57 -8.05 8.45
CA SER A 61 -17.31 -8.00 7.19
C SER A 61 -16.64 -7.16 6.10
N PHE A 62 -15.79 -6.17 6.46
CA PHE A 62 -15.10 -5.31 5.49
C PHE A 62 -13.68 -5.75 5.14
N VAL A 63 -13.14 -6.78 5.81
CA VAL A 63 -11.75 -7.23 5.58
C VAL A 63 -11.57 -7.76 4.16
N TYR A 64 -12.39 -8.72 3.74
CA TYR A 64 -12.30 -9.28 2.38
C TYR A 64 -12.75 -8.31 1.28
N PRO A 65 -13.80 -7.50 1.46
CA PRO A 65 -14.10 -6.42 0.52
C PRO A 65 -12.91 -5.47 0.29
N LEU A 66 -12.19 -5.06 1.35
CA LEU A 66 -11.01 -4.21 1.22
C LEU A 66 -9.85 -4.90 0.48
N LEU A 67 -9.63 -6.19 0.74
CA LEU A 67 -8.62 -6.98 0.03
C LEU A 67 -8.97 -7.12 -1.45
N ASP A 68 -10.23 -7.40 -1.77
CA ASP A 68 -10.69 -7.56 -3.15
C ASP A 68 -10.69 -6.23 -3.92
N ASP A 69 -11.08 -5.14 -3.28
CA ASP A 69 -10.98 -3.78 -3.86
C ASP A 69 -9.50 -3.40 -4.14
N THR A 70 -8.60 -3.70 -3.21
CA THR A 70 -7.15 -3.47 -3.41
C THR A 70 -6.61 -4.34 -4.55
N ARG A 71 -7.02 -5.61 -4.64
CA ARG A 71 -6.65 -6.53 -5.73
C ARG A 71 -7.15 -6.00 -7.08
N ALA A 72 -8.42 -5.62 -7.17
CA ALA A 72 -9.03 -5.08 -8.38
C ALA A 72 -8.35 -3.77 -8.81
N GLN A 73 -7.99 -2.91 -7.86
CA GLN A 73 -7.21 -1.70 -8.13
C GLN A 73 -5.84 -2.03 -8.74
N LEU A 74 -5.09 -2.98 -8.18
CA LEU A 74 -3.81 -3.43 -8.76
C LEU A 74 -4.00 -4.03 -10.14
N CYS A 75 -5.05 -4.82 -10.35
CA CYS A 75 -5.40 -5.39 -11.65
C CYS A 75 -5.59 -4.28 -12.70
N SER A 76 -6.40 -3.27 -12.39
CA SER A 76 -6.64 -2.13 -13.30
C SER A 76 -5.37 -1.32 -13.57
N CYS A 77 -4.53 -1.08 -12.56
CA CYS A 77 -3.24 -0.42 -12.75
C CYS A 77 -2.30 -1.21 -13.68
N MET A 78 -2.36 -2.54 -13.66
CA MET A 78 -1.55 -3.41 -14.51
C MET A 78 -1.99 -3.40 -15.98
N GLU A 79 -3.25 -3.07 -16.26
CA GLU A 79 -3.77 -2.97 -17.64
C GLU A 79 -3.21 -1.73 -18.37
N ILE A 80 -2.76 -0.71 -17.63
CA ILE A 80 -2.31 0.57 -18.18
C ILE A 80 -0.79 0.81 -18.03
N LEU A 81 0.00 -0.25 -17.78
CA LEU A 81 1.44 -0.19 -17.51
C LEU A 81 2.24 0.65 -18.51
N SER A 82 1.92 0.56 -19.81
CA SER A 82 2.60 1.34 -20.86
C SER A 82 2.53 2.85 -20.65
N SER A 83 1.46 3.32 -20.02
CA SER A 83 1.19 4.73 -19.73
C SER A 83 1.54 5.15 -18.31
N SER A 84 1.81 4.21 -17.41
CA SER A 84 2.14 4.50 -16.02
C SER A 84 3.40 5.36 -15.88
N PRO A 85 3.49 6.23 -14.86
CA PRO A 85 4.73 6.91 -14.50
C PRO A 85 5.84 5.90 -14.23
N TYR A 86 7.03 6.17 -14.78
CA TYR A 86 8.18 5.28 -14.59
C TYR A 86 9.50 6.04 -14.61
N ALA A 87 10.55 5.44 -14.06
CA ALA A 87 11.91 5.96 -14.14
C ALA A 87 12.91 4.81 -14.26
N GLU A 88 14.09 5.13 -14.81
CA GLU A 88 15.25 4.23 -14.69
C GLU A 88 15.83 4.35 -13.27
N VAL A 89 16.32 3.25 -12.73
CA VAL A 89 16.96 3.21 -11.41
C VAL A 89 18.46 3.44 -11.58
N VAL A 90 18.94 4.54 -11.01
CA VAL A 90 20.35 4.94 -11.02
C VAL A 90 21.14 4.15 -9.98
N SER A 91 20.55 3.87 -8.82
CA SER A 91 21.15 3.00 -7.81
C SER A 91 20.12 2.26 -6.98
N LEU A 92 20.48 1.05 -6.55
CA LEU A 92 19.71 0.20 -5.66
C LEU A 92 20.62 -0.36 -4.58
N GLU A 93 20.36 0.00 -3.32
CA GLU A 93 21.19 -0.42 -2.18
C GLU A 93 20.36 -1.10 -1.10
N GLN A 94 20.72 -2.32 -0.71
CA GLN A 94 20.10 -3.00 0.44
C GLN A 94 20.53 -2.31 1.74
N LYS A 95 19.59 -2.19 2.68
CA LYS A 95 19.83 -1.72 4.04
C LYS A 95 19.53 -2.85 5.02
N LEU A 96 20.32 -2.96 6.08
CA LEU A 96 20.16 -3.97 7.15
C LEU A 96 18.88 -3.79 8.00
N SER A 97 18.06 -2.78 7.70
CA SER A 97 16.78 -2.57 8.37
C SER A 97 15.70 -3.46 7.76
N HIS A 98 14.88 -4.06 8.62
CA HIS A 98 13.77 -4.90 8.21
C HIS A 98 12.45 -4.33 8.74
N SER A 99 11.43 -4.32 7.91
CA SER A 99 10.03 -4.19 8.35
C SER A 99 9.21 -5.16 7.53
N TYR A 100 8.04 -5.55 8.03
CA TYR A 100 7.21 -6.52 7.31
C TYR A 100 7.89 -7.89 7.12
N GLY A 101 8.90 -8.21 7.96
CA GLY A 101 9.73 -9.40 7.78
C GLY A 101 10.55 -9.41 6.48
N ARG A 102 10.77 -8.24 5.87
CA ARG A 102 11.39 -8.06 4.55
C ARG A 102 12.52 -7.06 4.59
N ASN A 103 13.45 -7.21 3.66
CA ASN A 103 14.56 -6.30 3.45
C ASN A 103 14.09 -4.93 2.97
N HIS A 104 14.86 -3.91 3.35
CA HIS A 104 14.70 -2.55 2.84
C HIS A 104 15.77 -2.24 1.81
N TYR A 105 15.38 -1.41 0.84
CA TYR A 105 16.26 -0.93 -0.19
C TYR A 105 16.15 0.59 -0.29
N VAL A 106 17.23 1.25 -0.65
CA VAL A 106 17.23 2.64 -1.08
C VAL A 106 17.35 2.64 -2.59
N VAL A 107 16.42 3.32 -3.24
CA VAL A 107 16.33 3.48 -4.69
C VAL A 107 16.62 4.95 -5.00
N LYS A 108 17.57 5.20 -5.89
CA LYS A 108 17.72 6.49 -6.56
C LYS A 108 17.24 6.35 -8.00
N THR A 109 16.34 7.22 -8.44
CA THR A 109 15.82 7.22 -9.80
C THR A 109 16.48 8.31 -10.65
N ASP A 110 16.46 8.10 -11.96
CA ASP A 110 16.57 9.19 -12.92
C ASP A 110 15.24 9.96 -12.99
N THR A 111 15.13 10.84 -13.97
CA THR A 111 13.95 11.64 -14.28
C THR A 111 12.73 10.76 -14.53
N TRP A 112 11.68 10.99 -13.75
CA TRP A 112 10.38 10.36 -13.97
C TRP A 112 9.77 10.76 -15.32
N LYS A 113 9.31 9.76 -16.06
CA LYS A 113 8.61 9.86 -17.35
C LYS A 113 7.12 9.57 -17.15
N ASN A 114 6.29 9.94 -18.13
CA ASN A 114 4.82 9.78 -18.10
C ASN A 114 4.16 10.36 -16.83
N ARG A 115 4.71 11.46 -16.32
CA ARG A 115 4.27 12.05 -15.05
C ARG A 115 2.85 12.63 -15.09
N SER A 116 2.30 12.86 -16.28
CA SER A 116 0.98 13.46 -16.51
C SER A 116 -0.13 12.43 -16.78
N ALA A 117 0.10 11.13 -16.57
CA ALA A 117 -0.90 10.10 -16.82
C ALA A 117 -2.07 10.18 -15.80
N GLY A 118 -3.09 10.98 -16.09
CA GLY A 118 -4.33 11.11 -15.32
C GLY A 118 -5.03 12.46 -15.51
N HIS A 119 -6.30 12.58 -15.09
CA HIS A 119 -7.15 13.78 -15.21
C HIS A 119 -6.71 15.01 -14.35
N GLY A 120 -5.48 15.03 -13.86
CA GLY A 120 -4.94 16.08 -12.99
C GLY A 120 -3.88 16.93 -13.69
N LYS A 121 -3.70 18.18 -13.22
CA LYS A 121 -2.60 19.05 -13.67
C LYS A 121 -1.27 18.76 -12.97
N GLU A 122 -1.29 18.04 -11.84
CA GLU A 122 -0.09 17.80 -11.03
C GLU A 122 0.69 16.60 -11.56
N LEU A 123 1.97 16.82 -11.84
CA LEU A 123 2.90 15.79 -12.28
C LEU A 123 3.16 14.80 -11.14
N TYR A 124 3.22 13.51 -11.46
CA TYR A 124 3.56 12.46 -10.52
C TYR A 124 4.85 12.77 -9.74
N LYS A 125 4.82 12.47 -8.43
CA LYS A 125 5.95 12.46 -7.51
C LYS A 125 5.81 11.26 -6.57
N THR A 126 6.92 10.74 -6.08
CA THR A 126 6.93 9.58 -5.21
C THR A 126 6.39 9.94 -3.83
N LEU A 127 5.44 9.15 -3.32
CA LEU A 127 4.82 9.31 -2.02
C LEU A 127 5.03 8.08 -1.15
N PHE A 128 4.89 8.27 0.16
CA PHE A 128 4.79 7.14 1.09
C PHE A 128 3.56 6.30 0.76
N GLY A 129 3.72 4.98 0.75
CA GLY A 129 2.64 4.04 0.43
C GLY A 129 2.41 3.80 -1.06
N ASP A 130 3.22 4.40 -1.94
CA ASP A 130 3.21 4.04 -3.35
C ASP A 130 3.70 2.61 -3.55
N VAL A 131 3.00 1.88 -4.41
CA VAL A 131 3.34 0.53 -4.87
C VAL A 131 3.91 0.65 -6.27
N PHE A 132 5.01 -0.05 -6.50
CA PHE A 132 5.70 -0.09 -7.78
C PHE A 132 5.96 -1.52 -8.23
N ILE A 133 6.20 -1.67 -9.53
CA ILE A 133 6.96 -2.77 -10.09
C ILE A 133 8.41 -2.30 -10.22
N LEU A 134 9.35 -3.06 -9.66
CA LEU A 134 10.77 -2.94 -9.95
C LEU A 134 11.14 -4.09 -10.89
N ALA A 135 11.73 -3.80 -12.06
CA ALA A 135 11.99 -4.80 -13.10
C ALA A 135 13.31 -4.54 -13.84
N ASP A 136 13.87 -5.59 -14.45
CA ASP A 136 15.07 -5.52 -15.31
C ASP A 136 14.76 -5.17 -16.78
N PHE A 137 13.60 -4.54 -17.00
CA PHE A 137 13.07 -4.07 -18.27
C PHE A 137 11.93 -3.09 -17.97
N LYS A 138 11.51 -2.32 -18.98
CA LYS A 138 10.28 -1.54 -18.91
C LYS A 138 9.11 -2.40 -19.44
N PRO A 139 8.22 -2.93 -18.58
CA PRO A 139 7.02 -3.62 -19.04
C PRO A 139 6.07 -2.64 -19.72
N GLU A 140 5.55 -3.01 -20.89
CA GLU A 140 4.49 -2.27 -21.57
C GLU A 140 3.14 -2.96 -21.34
N SER A 141 3.15 -4.25 -21.03
CA SER A 141 1.95 -5.04 -20.74
C SER A 141 2.20 -6.12 -19.67
N VAL A 142 1.12 -6.65 -19.11
CA VAL A 142 1.13 -7.78 -18.17
C VAL A 142 1.82 -9.01 -18.76
N ASN A 143 1.65 -9.25 -20.06
CA ASN A 143 2.29 -10.38 -20.74
C ASN A 143 3.82 -10.30 -20.64
N ASP A 144 4.39 -9.09 -20.56
CA ASP A 144 5.83 -8.91 -20.44
C ASP A 144 6.36 -9.39 -19.08
N LEU A 145 5.53 -9.32 -18.03
CA LEU A 145 5.85 -9.82 -16.68
C LEU A 145 5.91 -11.36 -16.62
N THR A 146 5.39 -12.07 -17.62
CA THR A 146 5.40 -13.54 -17.68
C THR A 146 6.53 -14.11 -18.53
N ARG A 147 7.31 -13.24 -19.21
CA ARG A 147 8.38 -13.67 -20.12
C ARG A 147 9.53 -14.33 -19.36
N ALA A 148 9.96 -15.50 -19.84
CA ALA A 148 11.10 -16.22 -19.26
C ALA A 148 12.38 -15.37 -19.29
N GLY A 149 13.18 -15.41 -18.22
CA GLY A 149 14.44 -14.68 -18.10
C GLY A 149 14.29 -13.19 -17.79
N LYS A 150 13.06 -12.69 -17.57
CA LYS A 150 12.78 -11.35 -17.07
C LYS A 150 12.45 -11.40 -15.58
N MET A 151 12.99 -10.45 -14.84
CA MET A 151 12.83 -10.37 -13.39
C MET A 151 12.04 -9.13 -13.02
N TRP A 152 11.12 -9.30 -12.08
CA TRP A 152 10.38 -8.20 -11.49
C TRP A 152 9.91 -8.54 -10.07
N SER A 153 9.66 -7.52 -9.26
CA SER A 153 9.08 -7.63 -7.93
C SER A 153 8.21 -6.42 -7.62
N PHE A 154 7.15 -6.61 -6.83
CA PHE A 154 6.51 -5.48 -6.19
C PHE A 154 7.42 -4.85 -5.14
N VAL A 155 7.38 -3.53 -5.06
CA VAL A 155 8.02 -2.78 -3.97
C VAL A 155 7.07 -1.71 -3.44
N LEU A 156 7.15 -1.42 -2.14
CA LEU A 156 6.33 -0.42 -1.45
C LEU A 156 7.22 0.69 -0.93
N SER A 157 6.92 1.94 -1.28
CA SER A 157 7.57 3.12 -0.73
C SER A 157 7.29 3.24 0.77
N ALA A 158 8.37 3.21 1.55
CA ALA A 158 8.42 3.26 3.00
C ALA A 158 8.88 4.61 3.54
N GLY A 159 9.33 5.52 2.68
CA GLY A 159 9.77 6.86 3.06
C GLY A 159 10.56 7.54 1.96
N ILE A 160 10.39 8.86 1.85
CA ILE A 160 11.14 9.70 0.91
C ILE A 160 12.38 10.22 1.61
N LEU A 161 13.53 10.17 0.93
CA LEU A 161 14.82 10.62 1.47
C LEU A 161 15.24 11.95 0.86
N ASP A 162 15.11 12.07 -0.45
CA ASP A 162 15.52 13.26 -1.20
C ASP A 162 14.74 13.39 -2.51
N GLU A 163 14.55 14.63 -2.96
CA GLU A 163 13.91 14.98 -4.24
C GLU A 163 14.71 16.10 -4.90
N GLU A 164 15.23 15.82 -6.10
CA GLU A 164 15.94 16.80 -6.91
C GLU A 164 15.02 17.27 -8.04
N ILE A 165 14.70 18.56 -8.05
CA ILE A 165 13.93 19.20 -9.12
C ILE A 165 14.88 20.08 -9.93
N LYS A 166 14.91 19.85 -11.25
CA LYS A 166 15.61 20.71 -12.20
C LYS A 166 14.61 21.27 -13.20
N GLU A 167 14.55 22.59 -13.27
CA GLU A 167 13.80 23.30 -14.31
C GLU A 167 14.70 23.39 -15.54
N ASP A 168 14.27 22.75 -16.63
CA ASP A 168 14.82 22.97 -17.97
C ASP A 168 13.83 23.82 -18.77
N ASP A 169 14.27 24.50 -19.82
CA ASP A 169 13.56 25.59 -20.51
C ASP A 169 12.16 25.20 -21.07
N ASP A 170 11.82 23.89 -21.07
CA ASP A 170 10.52 23.35 -21.52
C ASP A 170 10.00 22.16 -20.65
N ASP A 171 10.75 21.67 -19.65
CA ASP A 171 10.36 20.47 -18.88
C ASP A 171 10.93 20.42 -17.45
N THR A 172 10.09 20.10 -16.47
CA THR A 172 10.51 19.88 -15.07
C THR A 172 10.99 18.45 -14.85
N LYS A 173 12.29 18.28 -14.66
CA LYS A 173 12.90 16.99 -14.33
C LYS A 173 12.81 16.73 -12.83
N LEU A 174 12.23 15.61 -12.44
CA LEU A 174 12.15 15.15 -11.05
C LEU A 174 12.91 13.84 -10.90
N MET A 175 13.94 13.85 -10.06
CA MET A 175 14.66 12.66 -9.61
C MET A 175 14.33 12.42 -8.14
N SER A 176 14.17 11.17 -7.73
CA SER A 176 13.79 10.84 -6.35
C SER A 176 14.75 9.83 -5.75
N THR A 177 15.09 10.03 -4.48
CA THR A 177 15.74 9.03 -3.64
C THR A 177 14.78 8.64 -2.53
N PHE A 178 14.44 7.36 -2.43
CA PHE A 178 13.45 6.89 -1.47
C PHE A 178 13.74 5.46 -1.01
N LYS A 179 13.14 5.11 0.12
CA LYS A 179 13.24 3.80 0.74
C LYS A 179 12.06 2.94 0.30
N VAL A 180 12.33 1.69 -0.07
CA VAL A 180 11.30 0.70 -0.40
C VAL A 180 11.43 -0.57 0.42
N ILE A 181 10.32 -1.29 0.56
CA ILE A 181 10.26 -2.68 1.00
C ILE A 181 9.92 -3.54 -0.22
N ALA A 182 10.70 -4.57 -0.50
CA ALA A 182 10.44 -5.45 -1.62
C ALA A 182 9.61 -6.67 -1.22
N SER A 183 8.69 -7.10 -2.08
CA SER A 183 7.83 -8.26 -1.84
C SER A 183 8.61 -9.55 -1.63
N LYS A 184 9.73 -9.67 -2.34
CA LYS A 184 10.74 -10.74 -2.28
C LYS A 184 12.12 -10.09 -2.19
N ASP A 185 13.08 -10.82 -1.65
CA ASP A 185 14.46 -10.36 -1.61
C ASP A 185 15.00 -10.19 -3.04
N ILE A 186 15.64 -9.05 -3.27
CA ILE A 186 16.24 -8.69 -4.55
C ILE A 186 17.70 -9.08 -4.50
N ASP A 187 18.13 -9.92 -5.44
CA ASP A 187 19.53 -10.19 -5.69
C ASP A 187 20.15 -8.97 -6.39
N ILE A 188 20.84 -8.12 -5.63
CA ILE A 188 21.46 -6.90 -6.15
C ILE A 188 22.61 -7.23 -7.11
N ASP A 189 23.31 -8.34 -6.91
CA ASP A 189 24.46 -8.69 -7.73
C ASP A 189 24.02 -9.11 -9.14
N GLU A 190 22.94 -9.89 -9.24
CA GLU A 190 22.31 -10.24 -10.53
C GLU A 190 21.65 -9.03 -11.18
N MET A 191 20.92 -8.24 -10.39
CA MET A 191 20.07 -7.16 -10.90
C MET A 191 20.88 -5.90 -11.25
N GLY A 192 21.99 -5.64 -10.56
CA GLY A 192 22.89 -4.50 -10.81
C GLY A 192 23.68 -4.59 -12.11
N GLN A 193 23.70 -5.75 -12.77
CA GLN A 193 24.28 -5.91 -14.11
C GLN A 193 23.34 -5.48 -15.24
N LYS A 194 22.07 -5.18 -14.94
CA LYS A 194 21.03 -4.87 -15.92
C LYS A 194 20.52 -3.45 -15.71
N SER A 195 20.01 -2.82 -16.77
CA SER A 195 19.21 -1.60 -16.62
C SER A 195 17.92 -1.93 -15.88
N LEU A 196 17.66 -1.18 -14.81
CA LEU A 196 16.52 -1.38 -13.93
C LEU A 196 15.51 -0.26 -14.08
N PHE A 197 14.23 -0.62 -14.02
CA PHE A 197 13.12 0.31 -14.14
C PHE A 197 12.20 0.17 -12.94
N ILE A 198 11.69 1.30 -12.48
CA ILE A 198 10.64 1.37 -11.47
C ILE A 198 9.39 2.01 -12.07
N ILE A 199 8.26 1.34 -11.93
CA ILE A 199 6.99 1.69 -12.57
C ILE A 199 5.93 1.85 -11.50
N PHE A 200 5.29 3.00 -11.43
CA PHE A 200 4.23 3.30 -10.48
C PHE A 200 2.96 2.51 -10.81
N LEU A 201 2.32 1.94 -9.79
CA LEU A 201 1.01 1.31 -9.90
C LEU A 201 -0.07 2.16 -9.23
N THR A 202 0.02 2.31 -7.91
CA THR A 202 -0.99 3.00 -7.11
C THR A 202 -0.45 3.40 -5.74
N ASN A 203 -1.14 4.29 -5.03
CA ASN A 203 -0.88 4.59 -3.62
C ASN A 203 -1.89 3.85 -2.71
N ILE A 204 -1.40 2.96 -1.87
CA ILE A 204 -2.26 2.17 -0.96
C ILE A 204 -2.43 2.79 0.43
N THR A 205 -2.04 4.04 0.63
CA THR A 205 -2.25 4.74 1.92
C THR A 205 -3.71 4.75 2.35
N PRO A 206 -4.71 5.02 1.46
CA PRO A 206 -6.11 4.92 1.83
C PRO A 206 -6.47 3.52 2.35
N ASN A 207 -6.07 2.48 1.63
CA ASN A 207 -6.39 1.09 1.94
C ASN A 207 -5.76 0.68 3.28
N ARG A 208 -4.51 1.11 3.54
CA ARG A 208 -3.84 0.95 4.85
C ARG A 208 -4.56 1.65 5.99
N ARG A 209 -5.08 2.86 5.76
CA ARG A 209 -5.86 3.60 6.78
C ARG A 209 -7.15 2.87 7.11
N ILE A 210 -7.86 2.36 6.10
CA ILE A 210 -9.08 1.56 6.28
C ILE A 210 -8.72 0.27 7.03
N TRP A 211 -7.70 -0.46 6.58
CA TRP A 211 -7.24 -1.69 7.25
C TRP A 211 -6.95 -1.46 8.73
N ASN A 212 -6.22 -0.40 9.06
CA ASN A 212 -5.93 -0.03 10.44
C ASN A 212 -7.21 0.28 11.21
N ALA A 213 -8.16 1.01 10.62
CA ALA A 213 -9.46 1.31 11.24
C ALA A 213 -10.28 0.05 11.53
N LEU A 214 -10.25 -0.95 10.63
CA LEU A 214 -10.92 -2.25 10.83
C LEU A 214 -10.32 -3.06 12.00
N HIS A 215 -9.08 -2.78 12.38
CA HIS A 215 -8.35 -3.49 13.42
C HIS A 215 -8.02 -2.62 14.65
N MET A 216 -8.70 -1.48 14.81
CA MET A 216 -8.56 -0.69 16.04
C MET A 216 -9.23 -1.42 17.20
N ASP A 217 -8.55 -1.47 18.35
CA ASP A 217 -9.15 -1.97 19.60
C ASP A 217 -10.45 -1.22 19.89
N GLY A 218 -11.56 -1.95 19.81
CA GLY A 218 -12.92 -1.45 19.63
C GLY A 218 -13.57 -0.77 20.84
N ASP A 219 -12.89 0.12 21.54
CA ASP A 219 -13.51 0.95 22.58
C ASP A 219 -14.27 2.15 21.99
N SER A 220 -14.89 1.97 20.82
CA SER A 220 -15.67 3.02 20.17
C SER A 220 -17.14 2.89 20.57
N LYS A 221 -17.49 3.51 21.70
CA LYS A 221 -18.89 3.72 22.14
C LYS A 221 -19.78 4.32 21.04
N LEU A 222 -19.18 5.05 20.08
CA LEU A 222 -19.86 5.59 18.92
C LEU A 222 -20.29 4.48 17.95
N ILE A 223 -19.41 3.55 17.59
CA ILE A 223 -19.74 2.44 16.68
C ILE A 223 -20.79 1.55 17.32
N GLN A 224 -20.66 1.27 18.62
CA GLN A 224 -21.70 0.52 19.34
C GLN A 224 -23.07 1.19 19.22
N ARG A 225 -23.13 2.52 19.39
CA ARG A 225 -24.38 3.29 19.23
C ARG A 225 -24.91 3.25 17.80
N ILE A 226 -24.04 3.34 16.79
CA ILE A 226 -24.45 3.28 15.37
C ILE A 226 -25.03 1.90 15.04
N LEU A 227 -24.36 0.82 15.46
CA LEU A 227 -24.81 -0.54 15.20
C LEU A 227 -26.10 -0.89 15.97
N CYS A 228 -26.24 -0.41 17.21
CA CYS A 228 -27.43 -0.64 18.04
C CYS A 228 -28.57 0.37 17.78
N ALA A 229 -28.37 1.42 16.99
CA ALA A 229 -29.44 2.39 16.68
C ALA A 229 -30.63 1.74 15.98
N ASN A 230 -30.40 0.63 15.27
CA ASN A 230 -31.46 -0.14 14.59
C ASN A 230 -32.35 -0.94 15.55
N ASP A 231 -31.89 -1.28 16.77
CA ASP A 231 -32.74 -1.94 17.77
C ASP A 231 -33.76 -0.97 18.40
N VAL A 232 -33.48 0.34 18.37
CA VAL A 232 -34.43 1.36 18.84
C VAL A 232 -35.56 1.57 17.82
N VAL A 233 -35.29 1.39 16.53
CA VAL A 233 -36.29 1.56 15.46
C VAL A 233 -37.22 0.35 15.34
N ARG A 234 -36.79 -0.86 15.70
CA ARG A 234 -37.67 -2.05 15.76
C ARG A 234 -38.65 -2.08 16.94
N ASN A 235 -38.54 -1.16 17.89
CA ASN A 235 -39.48 -1.03 19.01
C ASN A 235 -40.64 -0.05 18.74
N LEU A 236 -40.86 0.36 17.49
CA LEU A 236 -42.04 1.17 17.09
C LEU A 236 -43.19 0.34 16.51
N SER A 237 -43.13 -0.99 16.61
CA SER A 237 -44.29 -1.85 16.33
C SER A 237 -44.36 -2.97 17.36
N LEU A 238 -44.94 -2.64 18.52
CA LEU A 238 -45.83 -3.49 19.33
C LEU A 238 -46.27 -2.68 20.57
N CYS A 239 -47.40 -1.98 20.41
CA CYS A 239 -48.47 -2.06 21.41
C CYS A 239 -49.22 -3.38 21.19
#